data_AF-A0A968H736-F1
#
_entry.id   AF-A0A968H736-F1
#
_cell.length_a   1.000
_cell.length_b   1.000
_cell.length_c   1.000
_cell.angle_alpha   90.00
_cell.angle_beta   90.00
_cell.angle_gamma   90.00
#
_symmetry.space_group_name_H-M   'P 1'
#
loop_
_entity.id
_entity.type
_entity.pdbx_description
1 polymer ?
#
loop_
_entity_poly.entity_id
_entity_poly.type
_entity_poly.pdbx_seq_one_letter_code
_entity_poly.pdbx_strand_id
1 'polypeptide(L)'
;MGMVAVDNLEVGMVLASPVQDRNGRMLLGDGAELTQKHLVVLRTWGITEVDIAGIDQAEAVSPLPDEVDPDAVMAVEQSLLPLFKHAGTDHPALKELLRLAAIRKVQHGLC
;
A
#
# COMPACT_ATOMS: atom_id res chain seq x y z
N MET A 1 -3.96 -9.75 -8.74
CA MET A 1 -2.68 -9.69 -7.99
C MET A 1 -2.63 -8.29 -7.43
N GLY A 2 -2.49 -8.17 -6.11
CA GLY A 2 -2.61 -6.90 -5.39
C GLY A 2 -1.46 -6.73 -4.42
N MET A 3 -0.88 -5.53 -4.39
CA MET A 3 0.18 -5.16 -3.45
C MET A 3 -0.42 -4.94 -2.07
N VAL A 4 -0.18 -5.86 -1.15
CA VAL A 4 -0.71 -5.79 0.22
C VAL A 4 0.40 -5.36 1.18
N ALA A 5 0.09 -4.37 2.02
CA ALA A 5 0.98 -3.93 3.08
C ALA A 5 1.27 -5.08 4.06
N VAL A 6 2.52 -5.21 4.52
CA VAL A 6 2.94 -6.32 5.39
C VAL A 6 2.15 -6.39 6.69
N ASP A 7 1.62 -5.27 7.17
CA ASP A 7 0.78 -5.20 8.38
C ASP A 7 -0.61 -5.82 8.19
N ASN A 8 -1.09 -5.94 6.94
CA ASN A 8 -2.39 -6.52 6.60
C ASN A 8 -2.28 -7.97 6.09
N LEU A 9 -1.08 -8.57 6.12
CA LEU A 9 -0.90 -9.94 5.67
C LEU A 9 -1.38 -10.94 6.71
N GLU A 10 -2.11 -11.94 6.24
CA GLU A 10 -2.59 -13.05 7.05
C GLU A 10 -1.89 -14.36 6.67
N VAL A 11 -1.86 -15.28 7.64
CA VAL A 11 -1.39 -16.65 7.41
C VAL A 11 -2.33 -17.34 6.43
N GLY A 12 -1.77 -18.03 5.44
CA GLY A 12 -2.53 -18.71 4.38
C GLY A 12 -2.67 -17.92 3.08
N MET A 13 -2.31 -16.62 3.06
CA MET A 13 -2.23 -15.87 1.80
C MET A 13 -1.09 -16.40 0.91
N VAL A 14 -1.26 -16.32 -0.42
CA VAL A 14 -0.29 -16.87 -1.38
C VAL A 14 0.38 -15.74 -2.16
N LEU A 15 1.71 -15.76 -2.25
CA LEU A 15 2.46 -14.77 -3.03
C LEU A 15 2.19 -14.93 -4.54
N ALA A 16 1.89 -13.82 -5.21
CA ALA A 16 1.78 -13.75 -6.67
C ALA A 16 3.13 -13.56 -7.37
N SER A 17 4.12 -12.99 -6.68
CA SER A 17 5.47 -12.76 -7.20
C SER A 17 6.52 -12.99 -6.12
N PRO A 18 7.78 -13.31 -6.49
CA PRO A 18 8.82 -13.59 -5.51
C PRO A 18 9.23 -12.33 -4.76
N VAL A 19 9.41 -12.44 -3.44
CA VAL A 19 9.88 -11.33 -2.60
C VAL A 19 11.39 -11.38 -2.53
N GLN A 20 12.03 -10.24 -2.79
CA GLN A 20 13.49 -10.08 -2.77
C GLN A 20 13.89 -9.00 -1.75
N ASP A 21 15.09 -9.13 -1.20
CA ASP A 21 15.71 -8.06 -0.41
C ASP A 21 16.26 -6.93 -1.31
N ARG A 22 16.78 -5.88 -0.68
CA ARG A 22 17.40 -4.73 -1.38
C ARG A 22 18.61 -5.08 -2.26
N ASN A 23 19.21 -6.25 -2.05
CA ASN A 23 20.37 -6.75 -2.80
C ASN A 23 19.95 -7.76 -3.90
N GLY A 24 18.64 -7.99 -4.10
CA GLY A 24 18.11 -8.95 -5.05
C GLY A 24 18.16 -10.41 -4.56
N ARG A 25 18.47 -10.65 -3.28
CA ARG A 25 18.39 -12.00 -2.71
C ARG A 25 16.91 -12.35 -2.52
N MET A 26 16.48 -13.45 -3.10
CA MET A 26 15.13 -13.98 -2.89
C MET A 26 14.94 -14.42 -1.43
N LEU A 27 13.91 -13.87 -0.80
CA LEU A 27 13.47 -14.23 0.55
C LEU A 27 12.37 -15.30 0.49
N LEU A 28 11.43 -15.15 -0.45
CA LEU A 28 10.30 -16.05 -0.68
C LEU A 28 10.06 -16.21 -2.18
N GLY A 29 9.77 -17.44 -2.61
CA GLY A 29 9.40 -17.74 -3.99
C GLY A 29 7.96 -17.34 -4.31
N ASP A 30 7.65 -17.30 -5.60
CA ASP A 30 6.27 -17.19 -6.09
C ASP A 30 5.46 -18.43 -5.68
N GLY A 31 4.16 -18.23 -5.45
CA GLY A 31 3.25 -19.31 -5.01
C GLY A 31 3.47 -19.78 -3.57
N ALA A 32 4.37 -19.16 -2.80
CA ALA A 32 4.59 -19.52 -1.41
C ALA A 32 3.40 -19.08 -0.54
N GLU A 33 2.89 -20.01 0.27
CA GLU A 33 1.89 -19.73 1.29
C GLU A 33 2.54 -19.04 2.50
N LEU A 34 1.96 -17.92 2.94
CA LEU A 34 2.47 -17.15 4.06
C LEU A 34 2.23 -17.88 5.36
N THR A 35 3.31 -18.12 6.09
CA THR A 35 3.29 -18.66 7.45
C THR A 35 3.63 -17.56 8.44
N GLN A 36 3.37 -17.79 9.72
CA GLN A 36 3.77 -16.83 10.76
C GLN A 36 5.28 -16.53 10.76
N LYS A 37 6.11 -17.53 10.40
CA LYS A 37 7.55 -17.31 10.22
C LYS A 37 7.85 -16.36 9.05
N HIS A 38 7.13 -16.50 7.94
CA HIS A 38 7.27 -15.63 6.77
C HIS A 38 6.93 -14.17 7.13
N LEU A 39 5.85 -13.93 7.88
CA LEU A 39 5.47 -12.59 8.33
C LEU A 39 6.57 -11.93 9.18
N VAL A 40 7.21 -12.68 10.08
CA VAL A 40 8.33 -12.18 10.89
C VAL A 40 9.54 -11.87 10.02
N VAL A 41 9.88 -12.73 9.06
CA VAL A 41 10.98 -12.51 8.11
C VAL A 41 10.73 -11.22 7.31
N LEU A 42 9.56 -11.05 6.71
CA LEU A 42 9.21 -9.86 5.93
C LEU A 42 9.40 -8.57 6.73
N ARG A 43 8.89 -8.51 7.97
CA ARG A 43 9.06 -7.36 8.88
C ARG A 43 10.52 -7.12 9.24
N THR A 44 11.28 -8.19 9.50
CA THR A 44 12.70 -8.10 9.88
C THR A 44 13.55 -7.51 8.76
N TRP A 45 13.23 -7.87 7.52
CA TRP A 45 13.90 -7.35 6.33
C TRP A 45 13.41 -5.97 5.88
N GLY A 46 12.40 -5.41 6.56
CA GLY A 46 11.83 -4.10 6.23
C GLY A 46 11.05 -4.09 4.92
N ILE A 47 10.46 -5.23 4.55
CA ILE A 47 9.53 -5.30 3.42
C ILE A 47 8.25 -4.57 3.83
N THR A 48 7.83 -3.60 3.02
CA THR A 48 6.63 -2.78 3.29
C THR A 48 5.37 -3.35 2.66
N GLU A 49 5.50 -4.00 1.51
CA GLU A 49 4.41 -4.55 0.72
C GLU A 49 4.86 -5.79 -0.06
N VAL A 50 3.93 -6.71 -0.33
CA VAL A 50 4.15 -7.90 -1.15
C VAL A 50 2.95 -8.13 -2.07
N ASP A 51 3.17 -8.74 -3.23
CA ASP A 51 2.11 -9.04 -4.17
C ASP A 51 1.42 -10.37 -3.81
N ILE A 52 0.10 -10.33 -3.59
CA ILE A 52 -0.71 -11.48 -3.19
C ILE A 52 -1.63 -11.93 -4.32
N ALA A 53 -1.67 -13.24 -4.54
CA ALA A 53 -2.52 -13.89 -5.52
C ALA A 53 -3.99 -13.87 -5.05
N GLY A 54 -4.91 -13.62 -6.00
CA GLY A 54 -6.35 -13.61 -5.71
C GLY A 54 -6.88 -12.31 -5.09
N ILE A 55 -6.03 -11.34 -4.78
CA ILE A 55 -6.44 -10.00 -4.33
C ILE A 55 -6.46 -9.06 -5.54
N ASP A 56 -7.55 -8.29 -5.67
CA ASP A 56 -7.68 -7.28 -6.70
C ASP A 56 -7.01 -5.98 -6.24
N GLN A 57 -6.35 -5.23 -7.14
CA GLN A 57 -5.59 -4.03 -6.76
C GLN A 57 -6.43 -2.97 -6.04
N ALA A 58 -7.75 -2.97 -6.25
CA ALA A 58 -8.68 -2.07 -5.59
C ALA A 58 -8.82 -2.34 -4.07
N GLU A 59 -8.62 -3.59 -3.63
CA GLU A 59 -8.65 -3.99 -2.20
C GLU A 59 -7.27 -3.85 -1.54
N ALA A 60 -6.21 -3.69 -2.34
CA ALA A 60 -4.82 -3.67 -1.90
C ALA A 60 -4.34 -2.26 -1.48
N VAL A 61 -5.22 -1.25 -1.55
CA VAL A 61 -4.92 0.09 -1.04
C VAL A 61 -4.81 -0.01 0.49
N SER A 62 -3.72 0.52 1.06
CA SER A 62 -3.58 0.56 2.52
C SER A 62 -4.85 1.17 3.13
N PRO A 63 -5.55 0.45 4.02
CA PRO A 63 -6.79 0.91 4.59
C PRO A 63 -6.59 2.29 5.18
N LEU A 64 -7.62 3.13 5.01
CA LEU A 64 -7.67 4.40 5.71
C LEU A 64 -7.49 4.13 7.21
N PRO A 65 -6.72 4.95 7.93
CA PRO A 65 -6.66 4.86 9.38
C PRO A 65 -8.08 4.94 9.95
N ASP A 66 -8.42 4.09 10.92
CA ASP A 66 -9.80 3.94 11.45
C ASP A 66 -10.45 5.25 11.91
N GLU A 67 -9.63 6.26 12.22
CA GLU A 67 -10.05 7.58 12.70
C GLU A 67 -10.40 8.56 11.57
N VAL A 68 -10.26 8.17 10.30
CA VAL A 68 -10.37 9.06 9.15
C VAL A 68 -11.62 8.74 8.33
N ASP A 69 -12.54 9.71 8.29
CA ASP A 69 -13.77 9.62 7.47
C ASP A 69 -13.41 9.57 5.96
N PRO A 70 -13.81 8.52 5.24
CA PRO A 70 -13.58 8.39 3.79
C PRO A 70 -14.13 9.57 2.98
N ASP A 71 -15.29 10.11 3.36
CA ASP A 71 -15.92 11.22 2.65
C ASP A 71 -15.11 12.51 2.81
N ALA A 72 -14.51 12.71 3.99
CA ALA A 72 -13.61 13.82 4.26
C ALA A 72 -12.32 13.73 3.42
N VAL A 73 -11.77 12.52 3.24
CA VAL A 73 -10.57 12.31 2.40
C VAL A 73 -10.87 12.61 0.95
N MET A 74 -12.01 12.15 0.41
CA MET A 74 -12.41 12.45 -0.96
C MET A 74 -12.58 13.95 -1.20
N ALA A 75 -13.22 14.67 -0.26
CA ALA A 75 -13.38 16.11 -0.36
C ALA A 75 -12.03 16.86 -0.36
N VAL A 76 -11.11 16.43 0.51
CA VAL A 76 -9.76 17.00 0.56
C VAL A 76 -8.96 16.66 -0.70
N GLU A 77 -9.06 15.45 -1.21
CA GLU A 77 -8.40 15.02 -2.44
C GLU A 77 -8.77 15.94 -3.62
N GLN A 78 -10.06 16.24 -3.79
CA GLN A 78 -10.54 17.19 -4.79
C GLN A 78 -9.94 18.59 -4.61
N SER A 79 -9.79 19.05 -3.36
CA SER A 79 -9.16 20.33 -3.05
C SER A 79 -7.67 20.39 -3.38
N LEU A 80 -6.98 19.23 -3.41
CA LEU A 80 -5.55 19.12 -3.70
C LEU A 80 -5.25 18.98 -5.20
N LEU A 81 -6.20 18.53 -6.03
CA LEU A 81 -6.04 18.40 -7.48
C LEU A 81 -5.42 19.63 -8.18
N PRO A 82 -5.77 20.90 -7.82
CA PRO A 82 -5.15 22.07 -8.43
C PRO A 82 -3.63 22.17 -8.22
N LEU A 83 -3.09 21.57 -7.14
CA LEU A 83 -1.65 21.52 -6.88
C LEU A 83 -0.92 20.56 -7.83
N PHE A 84 -1.63 19.55 -8.36
CA PHE A 84 -1.11 18.56 -9.28
C PHE A 84 -1.28 18.95 -10.75
N LYS A 85 -1.82 20.14 -11.07
CA LYS A 85 -2.13 20.57 -12.45
C LYS A 85 -0.98 20.48 -13.45
N HIS A 86 0.26 20.55 -12.99
CA HIS A 86 1.46 20.47 -13.84
C HIS A 86 2.08 19.07 -13.87
N ALA A 87 1.91 18.29 -12.80
CA ALA A 87 2.47 16.94 -12.69
C ALA A 87 1.48 15.86 -13.20
N GLY A 88 0.18 16.13 -13.13
CA GLY A 88 -0.88 15.16 -13.39
C GLY A 88 -1.06 14.17 -12.24
N THR A 89 -1.97 13.22 -12.44
CA THR A 89 -2.25 12.09 -11.52
C THR A 89 -2.22 10.74 -12.24
N ASP A 90 -1.79 10.70 -13.51
CA ASP A 90 -1.77 9.49 -14.33
C ASP A 90 -0.69 8.50 -13.88
N HIS A 91 0.41 9.00 -13.31
CA HIS A 91 1.49 8.14 -12.83
C HIS A 91 1.11 7.53 -11.46
N PRO A 92 1.31 6.21 -11.24
CA PRO A 92 0.96 5.54 -9.98
C PRO A 92 1.51 6.24 -8.73
N ALA A 93 2.75 6.70 -8.77
CA ALA A 93 3.37 7.45 -7.66
C ALA A 93 2.69 8.80 -7.37
N LEU A 94 2.16 9.49 -8.39
CA LEU A 94 1.47 10.77 -8.21
C LEU A 94 0.06 10.55 -7.64
N LYS A 95 -0.63 9.50 -8.10
CA LYS A 95 -1.91 9.07 -7.55
C LYS A 95 -1.77 8.73 -6.06
N GLU A 96 -0.72 8.00 -5.69
CA GLU A 96 -0.47 7.65 -4.30
C GLU A 96 -0.05 8.86 -3.45
N LEU A 97 0.76 9.77 -4.01
CA LEU A 97 1.12 11.02 -3.32
C LEU A 97 -0.12 11.87 -3.01
N LEU A 98 -1.05 11.98 -3.97
CA LEU A 98 -2.31 12.69 -3.78
C LEU A 98 -3.15 12.06 -2.66
N ARG A 99 -3.29 10.73 -2.66
CA ARG A 99 -3.99 9.96 -1.62
C ARG A 99 -3.40 10.21 -0.23
N LEU A 100 -2.08 10.05 -0.09
CA LEU A 100 -1.37 10.25 1.18
C LEU A 100 -1.46 11.70 1.67
N ALA A 101 -1.40 12.67 0.76
CA ALA A 101 -1.57 14.08 1.09
C ALA A 101 -2.99 14.37 1.61
N ALA A 102 -4.02 13.77 1.01
CA ALA A 102 -5.40 13.91 1.45
C ALA A 102 -5.61 13.32 2.86
N ILE A 103 -5.16 12.08 3.10
CA ILE A 103 -5.21 11.42 4.42
C ILE A 103 -4.52 12.29 5.47
N ARG A 104 -3.28 12.72 5.19
CA ARG A 104 -2.50 13.54 6.12
C ARG A 104 -3.19 14.86 6.44
N LYS A 105 -3.83 15.50 5.45
CA LYS A 105 -4.52 16.78 5.64
C LYS A 105 -5.81 16.63 6.45
N VAL A 106 -6.54 15.52 6.32
CA VAL A 106 -7.66 15.20 7.22
C VAL A 106 -7.17 14.95 8.65
N GLN A 107 -6.07 14.20 8.81
CA GLN A 107 -5.52 13.87 10.14
C GLN A 107 -4.97 15.08 10.91
N HIS A 108 -4.31 16.01 10.21
CA HIS A 108 -3.54 17.09 10.85
C HIS A 108 -4.08 18.50 10.61
N GLY A 109 -5.14 18.67 9.80
CA GLY A 109 -5.81 19.96 9.60
C GLY A 109 -4.93 21.08 9.03
N LEU A 110 -3.82 20.75 8.37
CA LEU A 110 -2.87 21.76 7.89
C LEU A 110 -3.50 22.57 6.74
N CYS A 111 -3.78 23.83 7.07
CA CYS A 111 -4.21 24.91 6.19
C CYS A 111 -3.16 25.22 5.12
#